data_AF-A0A2N6E7T0-F1
#
_entry.id   AF-A0A2N6E7T0-F1
#
_cell.length_a   1.000
_cell.length_b   1.000
_cell.length_c   1.000
_cell.angle_alpha   90.00
_cell.angle_beta   90.00
_cell.angle_gamma   90.00
#
_symmetry.space_group_name_H-M   'P 1'
#
loop_
_entity.id
_entity.type
_entity.pdbx_description
1 polymer ?
#
loop_
_entity_poly.entity_id
_entity_poly.type
_entity_poly.pdbx_seq_one_letter_code
_entity_poly.pdbx_strand_id
1 'polypeptide(L)' 'MVKDPVCGTYLPQRDAVSLRHGGVDHSFCSAECRDRFKQEH' A
#
# COMPACT_ATOMS: atom_id res chain seq x y z
N MET A 1 12.46 -0.87 -5.59
CA MET A 1 11.09 -0.62 -6.09
C MET A 1 10.17 -1.53 -5.29
N VAL A 2 9.17 -0.97 -4.63
CA VAL A 2 8.16 -1.71 -3.87
C VAL A 2 7.04 -2.11 -4.83
N LYS A 3 6.48 -3.30 -4.63
CA LYS A 3 5.31 -3.75 -5.35
C LYS A 3 4.09 -3.54 -4.46
N ASP A 4 3.13 -2.77 -4.94
CA ASP A 4 1.86 -2.61 -4.26
C ASP A 4 1.06 -3.93 -4.28
N PRO A 5 0.54 -4.39 -3.13
CA PRO A 5 -0.19 -5.66 -3.05
C PRO A 5 -1.62 -5.60 -3.61
N VAL A 6 -2.16 -4.41 -3.86
CA VAL A 6 -3.55 -4.19 -4.31
C VAL A 6 -3.65 -4.19 -5.83
N CYS A 7 -2.77 -3.47 -6.52
CA CYS A 7 -2.74 -3.33 -7.97
C CYS A 7 -1.53 -4.01 -8.63
N GLY A 8 -0.51 -4.39 -7.86
CA GLY A 8 0.71 -5.00 -8.39
C GLY A 8 1.67 -4.03 -9.06
N THR A 9 1.42 -2.73 -8.98
CA THR A 9 2.26 -1.68 -9.58
C THR A 9 3.58 -1.56 -8.82
N TYR A 10 4.67 -1.39 -9.58
CA TYR A 10 5.98 -1.09 -9.01
C TYR A 10 6.15 0.42 -8.85
N LEU A 11 6.54 0.83 -7.65
CA LEU A 11 6.81 2.22 -7.34
C LEU A 11 8.08 2.40 -6.50
N PRO A 12 8.63 3.61 -6.43
CA PRO A 12 9.73 3.93 -5.53
C PRO A 12 9.23 3.89 -4.09
N GLN A 13 9.98 3.26 -3.17
CA GLN A 13 9.62 3.18 -1.75
C GLN A 13 9.46 4.56 -1.09
N ARG A 14 10.19 5.57 -1.56
CA ARG A 14 10.09 6.97 -1.13
C ARG A 14 8.71 7.60 -1.38
N ASP A 15 8.00 7.14 -2.40
CA ASP A 15 6.67 7.59 -2.77
C ASP A 15 5.60 6.58 -2.33
N ALA A 16 6.01 5.46 -1.71
CA ALA A 16 5.10 4.44 -1.22
C ALA A 16 4.43 4.86 0.07
N VAL A 17 3.13 4.63 0.14
CA VAL A 17 2.31 4.94 1.31
C VAL A 17 2.34 3.75 2.24
N SER A 18 3.03 3.88 3.37
CA SER A 18 2.96 2.90 4.46
C SER A 18 1.66 3.04 5.23
N LEU A 19 0.97 1.93 5.46
CA LEU A 19 -0.15 1.83 6.40
C LEU A 19 0.09 0.67 7.33
N ARG A 20 0.03 0.97 8.62
CA ARG A 20 0.02 -0.04 9.66
C ARG A 20 -1.40 -0.55 9.88
N HIS A 21 -1.64 -1.83 9.61
CA HIS A 21 -2.92 -2.50 9.84
C HIS A 21 -2.68 -3.84 10.53
N GLY A 22 -3.37 -4.12 11.63
CA GLY A 22 -3.22 -5.38 12.37
C GLY A 22 -1.79 -5.65 12.91
N GLY A 23 -0.95 -4.62 13.06
CA GLY A 23 0.45 -4.77 13.48
C GLY A 23 1.44 -5.04 12.34
N VAL A 24 0.96 -5.15 11.10
CA VAL A 24 1.78 -5.28 9.89
C VAL A 24 1.84 -3.94 9.16
N ASP A 25 3.04 -3.56 8.70
CA ASP A 25 3.20 -2.39 7.84
C ASP A 25 3.07 -2.83 6.38
N HIS A 26 2.06 -2.29 5.70
CA HIS A 26 1.80 -2.55 4.29
C HIS A 26 2.17 -1.32 3.47
N SER A 27 2.87 -1.54 2.36
CA SER A 27 3.31 -0.46 1.47
C SER A 27 2.43 -0.41 0.22
N PHE A 28 1.84 0.75 -0.05
CA PHE A 28 0.91 0.96 -1.15
C PHE A 28 1.43 1.95 -2.18
N CYS A 29 0.95 1.84 -3.42
CA CYS A 29 1.33 2.73 -4.51
C CYS A 29 0.82 4.15 -4.33
N SER A 30 -0.37 4.27 -3.73
CA SER A 30 -1.13 5.50 -3.65
C SER A 30 -2.09 5.43 -2.46
N ALA A 31 -2.60 6.60 -2.06
CA ALA A 31 -3.68 6.69 -1.07
C ALA A 31 -4.92 5.89 -1.48
N GLU A 32 -5.21 5.77 -2.78
CA GLU A 32 -6.32 4.99 -3.32
C GLU A 32 -6.20 3.49 -3.03
N CYS A 33 -5.02 2.89 -3.25
CA CYS A 33 -4.77 1.48 -2.92
C CYS A 33 -4.83 1.24 -1.42
N ARG A 34 -4.29 2.18 -0.62
CA ARG A 34 -4.45 2.16 0.84
C ARG A 34 -5.92 2.22 1.26
N ASP A 35 -6.72 3.08 0.64
CA ASP A 35 -8.15 3.23 0.98
C ASP A 35 -8.94 1.98 0.61
N ARG A 36 -8.68 1.42 -0.59
CA ARG A 36 -9.26 0.15 -0.99
C ARG A 36 -8.89 -0.98 -0.03
N PHE A 37 -7.62 -1.05 0.39
CA PHE A 37 -7.18 -1.99 1.42
C PHE A 37 -7.89 -1.80 2.76
N LYS A 38 -8.18 -0.55 3.16
CA LYS A 38 -8.95 -0.25 4.38
C LYS A 38 -10.45 -0.53 4.28
N GLN A 39 -11.02 -0.51 3.08
CA GLN A 39 -12.45 -0.77 2.88
C GLN A 39 -12.75 -2.27 2.77
N GLU A 40 -11.77 -3.06 2.31
CA GLU A 40 -11.93 -4.51 2.12
C GLU A 40 -11.44 -5.35 3.31
N HIS A 41 -10.88 -4.74 4.37
CA HIS A 41 -10.40 -5.36 5.61
C HIS A 41 -10.87 -4.61 6.86
#